data_AF-A0A5R9E9L8-F1
#
_entry.id   AF-A0A5R9E9L8-F1
#
_cell.length_a   1.000
_cell.length_b   1.000
_cell.length_c   1.000
_cell.angle_alpha   90.00
_cell.angle_beta   90.00
_cell.angle_gamma   90.00
#
_symmetry.space_group_name_H-M   'P 1'
#
loop_
_entity.id
_entity.type
_entity.pdbx_description
1 polymer ?
#
loop_
_entity_poly.entity_id
_entity_poly.type
_entity_poly.pdbx_seq_one_letter_code
_entity_poly.pdbx_strand_id
1 'polypeptide(L)'
;MERGSDSAEQLRAIEGAPVLSRAAGGTERALGVLSIVALFVVLAAGAVVGIPAALGCVVLLAALALVLRWRWFHLRAPGRRPHTKTEEWLSFFTPVALAIPGLRLLWNNPADLAGGLMSAAVPTAVLACYLMLRWRR
;
A
#
# COMPACT_ATOMS: atom_id res chain seq x y z
N MET A 1 -48.28 21.79 -3.71
CA MET A 1 -47.72 21.30 -4.99
C MET A 1 -46.22 21.64 -5.00
N GLU A 2 -45.44 21.08 -4.07
CA GLU A 2 -44.08 21.58 -3.71
C GLU A 2 -42.93 20.60 -3.99
N ARG A 3 -43.19 19.45 -4.64
CA ARG A 3 -42.13 18.44 -4.91
C ARG A 3 -41.13 18.83 -6.02
N GLY A 4 -41.41 19.87 -6.80
CA GLY A 4 -40.56 20.26 -7.95
C GLY A 4 -39.29 21.04 -7.58
N SER A 5 -39.29 21.74 -6.44
CA SER A 5 -38.16 22.56 -5.96
C SER A 5 -36.99 21.70 -5.49
N ASP A 6 -37.31 20.63 -4.76
CA ASP A 6 -36.36 19.77 -4.06
C ASP A 6 -35.50 18.94 -5.05
N SER A 7 -36.10 18.48 -6.14
CA SER A 7 -35.37 17.72 -7.18
C SER A 7 -34.40 18.58 -7.99
N ALA A 8 -34.76 19.84 -8.28
CA ALA A 8 -33.89 20.76 -9.02
C ALA A 8 -32.71 21.24 -8.17
N GLU A 9 -32.90 21.44 -6.87
CA GLU A 9 -31.80 21.72 -5.93
C GLU A 9 -30.90 20.50 -5.73
N GLN A 10 -31.47 19.30 -5.61
CA GLN A 10 -30.67 18.06 -5.55
C GLN A 10 -29.84 17.84 -6.81
N LEU A 11 -30.40 18.08 -8.00
CA LEU A 11 -29.67 17.98 -9.27
C LEU A 11 -28.51 18.97 -9.35
N ARG A 12 -28.73 20.24 -8.96
CA ARG A 12 -27.65 21.24 -8.89
C ARG A 12 -26.57 20.87 -7.88
N ALA A 13 -26.94 20.28 -6.74
CA ALA A 13 -25.99 19.78 -5.75
C ALA A 13 -25.17 18.59 -6.29
N ILE A 14 -25.77 17.72 -7.09
CA ILE A 14 -25.09 16.59 -7.75
C ILE A 14 -24.18 17.08 -8.88
N GLU A 15 -24.60 18.06 -9.68
CA GLU A 15 -23.79 18.66 -10.75
C GLU A 15 -22.57 19.43 -10.21
N GLY A 16 -22.69 20.02 -9.02
CA GLY A 16 -21.58 20.67 -8.32
C GLY A 16 -20.67 19.71 -7.52
N ALA A 17 -21.01 18.42 -7.44
CA ALA A 17 -20.26 17.49 -6.61
C ALA A 17 -18.87 17.19 -7.20
N PRO A 18 -17.81 17.19 -6.37
CA PRO A 18 -16.45 16.88 -6.84
C PRO A 18 -16.38 15.46 -7.39
N VAL A 19 -15.77 15.30 -8.56
CA VAL A 19 -15.58 14.00 -9.20
C VAL A 19 -14.60 13.15 -8.36
N LEU A 20 -15.12 12.18 -7.61
CA LEU A 20 -14.35 11.30 -6.72
C LEU A 20 -13.69 10.10 -7.43
N SER A 21 -13.67 10.08 -8.75
CA SER A 21 -13.28 8.93 -9.58
C SER A 21 -11.95 9.10 -10.32
N ARG A 22 -11.07 9.99 -9.84
CA ARG A 22 -9.77 10.20 -10.49
C ARG A 22 -8.96 8.91 -10.51
N ALA A 23 -8.60 8.48 -11.72
CA ALA A 23 -7.75 7.31 -11.93
C ALA A 23 -6.33 7.56 -11.44
N ALA A 24 -5.62 6.48 -11.12
CA ALA A 24 -4.19 6.53 -10.92
C ALA A 24 -3.47 7.02 -12.18
N GLY A 25 -2.64 8.05 -12.02
CA GLY A 25 -1.80 8.56 -13.11
C GLY A 25 -0.65 7.60 -13.45
N GLY A 26 -0.02 7.78 -14.61
CA GLY A 26 1.12 6.97 -15.04
C GLY A 26 2.28 6.99 -14.05
N THR A 27 2.62 8.17 -13.53
CA THR A 27 3.69 8.35 -12.52
C THR A 27 3.39 7.63 -11.21
N GLU A 28 2.13 7.65 -10.75
CA GLU A 28 1.72 6.94 -9.52
C GLU A 28 1.92 5.44 -9.67
N ARG A 29 1.51 4.89 -10.83
CA ARG A 29 1.68 3.46 -11.14
C ARG A 29 3.16 3.08 -11.21
N ALA A 30 3.95 3.88 -11.91
CA ALA A 30 5.40 3.67 -12.02
C ALA A 30 6.07 3.66 -10.63
N LEU A 31 5.80 4.68 -9.80
CA LEU A 31 6.34 4.76 -8.45
C LEU A 31 5.86 3.61 -7.56
N GLY A 32 4.61 3.16 -7.71
CA GLY A 32 4.09 2.04 -6.95
C GLY A 32 4.73 0.70 -7.36
N VAL A 33 4.92 0.45 -8.66
CA VAL A 33 5.68 -0.73 -9.14
C VAL A 33 7.11 -0.70 -8.62
N LEU A 34 7.80 0.44 -8.72
CA LEU A 34 9.15 0.60 -8.17
C LEU A 34 9.19 0.35 -6.66
N SER A 35 8.19 0.83 -5.93
CA SER A 35 8.06 0.59 -4.48
C SER A 35 7.90 -0.88 -4.14
N ILE A 36 7.07 -1.61 -4.89
CA ILE A 36 6.85 -3.06 -4.73
C ILE A 36 8.15 -3.83 -4.99
N VAL A 37 8.84 -3.52 -6.09
CA VAL A 37 10.11 -4.18 -6.46
C VAL A 37 11.19 -3.90 -5.42
N ALA A 38 11.35 -2.63 -5.01
CA ALA A 38 12.31 -2.25 -3.99
C ALA A 38 12.03 -2.94 -2.65
N LEU A 39 10.78 -2.98 -2.21
CA LEU A 39 10.37 -3.67 -0.99
C LEU A 39 10.74 -5.16 -1.05
N PHE A 40 10.38 -5.84 -2.13
CA PHE A 40 10.66 -7.26 -2.31
C PHE A 40 12.16 -7.57 -2.27
N VAL A 41 12.93 -6.84 -3.09
CA VAL A 41 14.37 -7.09 -3.25
C VAL A 41 15.10 -6.80 -1.94
N VAL A 42 14.80 -5.70 -1.25
CA VAL A 42 15.49 -5.33 -0.01
C VAL A 42 15.18 -6.34 1.10
N LEU A 43 13.92 -6.75 1.25
CA LEU A 43 13.54 -7.74 2.27
C LEU A 43 14.14 -9.12 1.97
N ALA A 44 14.09 -9.57 0.71
CA ALA A 44 14.64 -10.86 0.30
C ALA A 44 16.17 -10.87 0.48
N ALA A 45 16.87 -9.83 0.01
CA ALA A 45 18.31 -9.72 0.15
C ALA A 45 18.73 -9.68 1.62
N GLY A 46 18.05 -8.87 2.45
CA GLY A 46 18.34 -8.81 3.88
C GLY A 46 18.12 -10.15 4.59
N ALA A 47 17.09 -10.91 4.20
CA ALA A 47 16.79 -12.22 4.76
C ALA A 47 17.78 -13.31 4.32
N VAL A 48 18.35 -13.22 3.12
CA VAL A 48 19.30 -14.22 2.58
C VAL A 48 20.73 -13.93 3.04
N VAL A 49 21.16 -12.67 3.00
CA VAL A 49 22.54 -12.28 3.32
C VAL A 49 22.85 -12.40 4.82
N GLY A 50 21.84 -12.22 5.68
CA GLY A 50 22.06 -12.17 7.12
C GLY A 50 22.75 -10.86 7.51
N ILE A 51 21.94 -9.83 7.76
CA ILE A 51 22.43 -8.49 8.10
C ILE A 51 22.44 -8.27 9.62
N PRO A 52 23.28 -7.35 10.14
CA PRO A 52 23.23 -6.97 11.54
C PRO A 52 21.84 -6.47 11.95
N ALA A 53 21.41 -6.78 13.18
CA ALA A 53 20.08 -6.43 13.66
C ALA A 53 19.76 -4.92 13.54
N ALA A 54 20.75 -4.04 13.75
CA ALA A 54 20.59 -2.60 13.55
C ALA A 54 20.20 -2.24 12.11
N LEU A 55 20.82 -2.88 11.12
CA LEU A 55 20.46 -2.70 9.71
C LEU A 55 19.11 -3.34 9.40
N GLY A 56 18.79 -4.48 10.03
CA GLY A 56 17.46 -5.10 10.00
C GLY A 56 16.36 -4.15 10.49
N CYS A 57 16.58 -3.44 11.59
CA CYS A 57 15.67 -2.40 12.08
C CYS A 57 15.48 -1.29 11.05
N VAL A 58 16.57 -0.79 10.45
CA VAL A 58 16.49 0.26 9.42
C VAL A 58 15.68 -0.21 8.21
N VAL A 59 15.90 -1.44 7.75
CA VAL A 59 15.14 -2.05 6.64
C VAL A 59 13.65 -2.13 6.97
N LEU A 60 13.30 -2.61 8.16
CA LEU A 60 11.90 -2.72 8.59
C LEU A 60 11.23 -1.37 8.77
N LEU A 61 11.94 -0.37 9.32
CA LEU A 61 11.44 0.99 9.44
C LEU A 61 11.21 1.64 8.07
N ALA A 62 12.13 1.45 7.13
CA ALA A 62 11.99 1.93 5.76
C ALA A 62 10.79 1.27 5.05
N ALA A 63 10.62 -0.05 5.22
CA ALA A 63 9.48 -0.80 4.69
C ALA A 63 8.15 -0.31 5.28
N LEU A 64 8.08 -0.14 6.60
CA LEU A 64 6.89 0.39 7.27
C LEU A 64 6.57 1.82 6.79
N ALA A 65 7.57 2.68 6.72
CA ALA A 65 7.42 4.05 6.25
C ALA A 65 6.91 4.10 4.80
N LEU A 66 7.39 3.20 3.94
CA LEU A 66 6.92 3.07 2.55
C LEU A 66 5.42 2.73 2.50
N VAL A 67 4.99 1.74 3.28
CA VAL A 67 3.59 1.31 3.34
C VAL A 67 2.68 2.43 3.86
N LEU A 68 3.08 3.08 4.96
CA LEU A 68 2.33 4.19 5.54
C LEU A 68 2.28 5.40 4.60
N ARG A 69 3.36 5.67 3.86
CA ARG A 69 3.41 6.73 2.84
C ARG A 69 2.34 6.50 1.76
N TRP A 70 2.22 5.28 1.25
CA TRP A 70 1.19 4.94 0.26
C TRP A 70 -0.22 5.10 0.81
N ARG A 71 -0.48 4.62 2.04
CA ARG A 71 -1.78 4.81 2.70
C ARG A 71 -2.11 6.30 2.85
N TRP A 72 -1.17 7.08 3.36
CA TRP A 72 -1.34 8.51 3.56
C TRP A 72 -1.57 9.27 2.26
N PHE A 73 -0.76 8.97 1.23
CA PHE A 73 -0.92 9.54 -0.10
C PHE A 73 -2.32 9.28 -0.65
N HIS A 74 -2.86 8.07 -0.50
CA HIS A 74 -4.20 7.73 -0.97
C HIS A 74 -5.34 8.32 -0.15
N LEU A 75 -5.13 8.55 1.15
CA LEU A 75 -6.11 9.22 2.03
C LEU A 75 -6.18 10.72 1.77
N ARG A 76 -5.05 11.36 1.43
CA ARG A 76 -4.96 12.81 1.23
C ARG A 76 -5.10 13.27 -0.22
N ALA A 77 -5.08 12.36 -1.18
CA ALA A 77 -5.17 12.71 -2.59
C ALA A 77 -6.54 13.34 -2.91
N PRO A 78 -6.59 14.63 -3.34
CA PRO A 78 -7.84 15.29 -3.69
C PRO A 78 -8.57 14.56 -4.83
N GLY A 79 -9.89 14.42 -4.72
CA GLY A 79 -10.71 13.75 -5.75
C GLY A 79 -10.55 12.23 -5.81
N ARG A 80 -9.97 11.60 -4.78
CA ARG A 80 -9.97 10.15 -4.63
C ARG A 80 -11.17 9.68 -3.81
N ARG A 81 -11.76 8.56 -4.23
CA ARG A 81 -12.79 7.88 -3.46
C ARG A 81 -12.27 7.44 -2.09
N PRO A 82 -13.16 7.41 -1.07
CA PRO A 82 -12.89 6.77 0.21
C PRO A 82 -12.43 5.32 0.00
N HIS A 83 -11.63 4.80 0.95
CA HIS A 83 -11.22 3.40 0.94
C HIS A 83 -12.43 2.48 1.07
N THR A 84 -12.43 1.41 0.28
CA THR A 84 -13.37 0.30 0.49
C THR A 84 -12.94 -0.51 1.71
N LYS A 85 -13.85 -1.31 2.28
CA LYS A 85 -13.50 -2.22 3.41
C LYS A 85 -12.29 -3.08 3.07
N THR A 86 -12.25 -3.67 1.87
CA THR A 86 -11.13 -4.51 1.41
C THR A 86 -9.82 -3.73 1.28
N GLU A 87 -9.86 -2.51 0.76
CA GLU A 87 -8.66 -1.67 0.68
C GLU A 87 -8.14 -1.30 2.08
N GLU A 88 -9.04 -1.03 3.04
CA GLU A 88 -8.66 -0.72 4.42
C GLU A 88 -8.00 -1.93 5.09
N TRP A 89 -8.60 -3.12 4.95
CA TRP A 89 -8.03 -4.38 5.42
C TRP A 89 -6.63 -4.63 4.87
N LEU A 90 -6.44 -4.50 3.54
CA LEU A 90 -5.12 -4.69 2.94
C LEU A 90 -4.10 -3.65 3.42
N SER A 91 -4.52 -2.39 3.57
CA SER A 91 -3.64 -1.33 4.09
C SER A 91 -3.21 -1.59 5.54
N PHE A 92 -4.08 -2.22 6.35
CA PHE A 92 -3.79 -2.61 7.72
C PHE A 92 -2.96 -3.89 7.82
N PHE A 93 -3.22 -4.87 6.95
CA PHE A 93 -2.49 -6.15 6.94
C PHE A 93 -1.06 -6.01 6.39
N THR A 94 -0.80 -5.03 5.52
CA THR A 94 0.53 -4.86 4.93
C THR A 94 1.62 -4.63 6.00
N PRO A 95 1.46 -3.71 6.97
CA PRO A 95 2.38 -3.58 8.11
C PRO A 95 2.52 -4.86 8.94
N VAL A 96 1.41 -5.57 9.20
CA VAL A 96 1.41 -6.81 9.99
C VAL A 96 2.23 -7.90 9.28
N ALA A 97 2.11 -8.00 7.96
CA ALA A 97 2.85 -8.95 7.14
C ALA A 97 4.37 -8.71 7.16
N LEU A 98 4.85 -7.52 7.53
CA LEU A 98 6.29 -7.25 7.71
C LEU A 98 6.89 -8.02 8.90
N ALA A 99 6.07 -8.53 9.82
CA ALA A 99 6.55 -9.40 10.90
C ALA A 99 7.19 -10.70 10.37
N ILE A 100 6.72 -11.21 9.21
CA ILE A 100 7.22 -12.45 8.59
C ILE A 100 8.72 -12.34 8.24
N PRO A 101 9.16 -11.37 7.41
CA PRO A 101 10.58 -11.16 7.20
C PRO A 101 11.26 -10.55 8.43
N GLY A 102 10.53 -9.81 9.28
CA GLY A 102 11.08 -9.16 10.46
C GLY A 102 11.67 -10.11 11.49
N LEU A 103 11.05 -11.28 11.70
CA LEU A 103 11.60 -12.34 12.56
C LEU A 103 12.99 -12.80 12.09
N ARG A 104 13.24 -12.82 10.78
CA ARG A 104 14.54 -13.23 10.23
C ARG A 104 15.58 -12.10 10.35
N LEU A 105 15.17 -10.89 9.98
CA LEU A 105 16.04 -9.70 9.96
C LEU A 105 16.52 -9.29 11.35
N LEU A 106 15.67 -9.44 12.39
CA LEU A 106 15.99 -8.98 13.74
C LEU A 106 16.78 -10.02 14.55
N TRP A 107 16.59 -11.32 14.27
CA TRP A 107 17.30 -12.41 14.98
C TRP A 107 18.54 -12.92 14.24
N ASN A 108 18.96 -12.25 13.17
CA ASN A 108 20.08 -12.67 12.33
C ASN A 108 19.99 -14.16 11.95
N ASN A 109 18.80 -14.59 11.52
CA ASN A 109 18.49 -15.97 11.17
C ASN A 109 18.34 -16.07 9.63
N PRO A 110 19.47 -16.18 8.90
CA PRO A 110 19.44 -16.16 7.45
C PRO A 110 18.62 -17.34 6.90
N ALA A 111 17.84 -17.06 5.87
CA ALA A 111 17.12 -18.07 5.12
C ALA A 111 17.96 -18.58 3.96
N ASP A 112 17.65 -19.78 3.49
CA ASP A 112 17.97 -20.13 2.11
C ASP A 112 17.25 -19.17 1.14
N LEU A 113 17.68 -19.18 -0.13
CA LEU A 113 17.12 -18.27 -1.14
C LEU A 113 15.59 -18.40 -1.22
N ALA A 114 15.07 -19.63 -1.22
CA ALA A 114 13.64 -19.88 -1.27
C ALA A 114 12.90 -19.29 -0.06
N GLY A 115 13.38 -19.54 1.16
CA GLY A 115 12.79 -18.98 2.38
C GLY A 115 12.83 -17.45 2.43
N GLY A 116 13.92 -16.85 1.95
CA GLY A 116 14.07 -15.40 1.84
C GLY A 116 13.04 -14.79 0.91
N LEU A 117 12.93 -15.33 -0.31
CA LEU A 117 11.95 -14.90 -1.31
C LEU A 117 10.51 -15.07 -0.81
N MET A 118 10.17 -16.21 -0.20
CA MET A 118 8.83 -16.48 0.33
C MET A 118 8.46 -15.52 1.46
N SER A 119 9.40 -15.22 2.37
CA SER A 119 9.16 -14.28 3.47
C SER A 119 8.92 -12.84 2.99
N ALA A 120 9.62 -12.42 1.94
CA ALA A 120 9.43 -11.11 1.32
C ALA A 120 8.16 -11.03 0.45
N ALA A 121 7.75 -12.15 -0.15
CA ALA A 121 6.61 -12.21 -1.07
C ALA A 121 5.30 -11.82 -0.38
N VAL A 122 5.08 -12.24 0.87
CA VAL A 122 3.81 -11.97 1.58
C VAL A 122 3.51 -10.48 1.73
N PRO A 123 4.33 -9.66 2.42
CA PRO A 123 4.07 -8.23 2.54
C PRO A 123 4.07 -7.51 1.18
N THR A 124 4.90 -7.96 0.24
CA THR A 124 4.95 -7.42 -1.12
C THR A 124 3.65 -7.66 -1.87
N ALA A 125 3.09 -8.87 -1.82
CA ALA A 125 1.85 -9.22 -2.47
C ALA A 125 0.66 -8.46 -1.87
N VAL A 126 0.61 -8.32 -0.54
CA VAL A 126 -0.45 -7.54 0.12
C VAL A 126 -0.39 -6.07 -0.32
N LEU A 127 0.81 -5.47 -0.36
CA LEU A 127 0.99 -4.09 -0.85
C LEU A 127 0.60 -3.97 -2.33
N ALA A 128 1.01 -4.93 -3.16
CA ALA A 128 0.69 -4.95 -4.59
C ALA A 128 -0.83 -5.03 -4.82
N CYS A 129 -1.53 -5.92 -4.11
CA CYS A 129 -2.98 -6.02 -4.14
C CYS A 129 -3.65 -4.70 -3.72
N TYR A 130 -3.18 -4.08 -2.64
CA TYR A 130 -3.67 -2.77 -2.20
C TYR A 130 -3.51 -1.70 -3.29
N LEU A 131 -2.32 -1.58 -3.86
CA LEU A 131 -2.03 -0.60 -4.93
C LEU A 131 -2.86 -0.87 -6.18
N MET A 132 -2.97 -2.13 -6.61
CA MET A 132 -3.79 -2.51 -7.76
C MET A 132 -5.27 -2.16 -7.57
N LEU A 133 -5.84 -2.38 -6.38
CA LEU A 133 -7.21 -1.97 -6.09
C LEU A 133 -7.38 -0.45 -6.16
N ARG A 134 -6.38 0.31 -5.72
CA ARG A 134 -6.37 1.79 -5.85
C ARG A 134 -6.17 2.27 -7.28
N TRP A 135 -5.58 1.46 -8.14
CA TRP A 135 -5.40 1.78 -9.57
C TRP A 135 -6.58 1.39 -10.44
N ARG A 136 -7.33 0.35 -10.02
CA ARG A 136 -8.57 -0.08 -10.67
C ARG A 136 -9.66 0.93 -10.33
N ARG A 137 -10.20 1.56 -11.38
CA ARG A 137 -11.45 2.33 -11.29
C ARG A 137 -12.55 1.37 -10.87
#